data_AF-A0AAU1ULW2-F1
#
_entry.id   AF-A0AAU1ULW2-F1
#
_cell.length_a   1.000
_cell.length_b   1.000
_cell.length_c   1.000
_cell.angle_alpha   90.00
_cell.angle_beta   90.00
_cell.angle_gamma   90.00
#
_symmetry.space_group_name_H-M   'P 1'
#
loop_
_entity.id
_entity.type
_entity.pdbx_description
1 polymer ?
#
loop_
_entity_poly.entity_id
_entity_poly.type
_entity_poly.pdbx_seq_one_letter_code
_entity_poly.pdbx_strand_id
1 'polypeptide(L)'
;MADQPETPLGLGEFSNPSYTPDVFPLAADDIVLLYTDGVIEARDQEGTFYPLAERITSSAAGYPETLVQWIRDDLLAYSGGSLGDDAAMIALQRAPASPAASASSRLVRSASRSLHSSAGHCTIAPRPASSTGTNWAPFPRRGGAPERTQEA
;
A
#
# COMPACT_ATOMS: atom_id res chain seq x y z
N MET A 1 -16.73 -13.43 4.94
CA MET A 1 -16.69 -12.20 4.16
C MET A 1 -17.65 -11.26 4.83
N ALA A 2 -17.10 -10.26 5.51
CA ALA A 2 -17.89 -9.11 5.88
C ALA A 2 -18.25 -8.41 4.57
N ASP A 3 -19.45 -8.67 4.06
CA ASP A 3 -19.93 -8.17 2.76
C ASP A 3 -20.33 -6.67 2.82
N GLN A 4 -20.00 -6.01 3.93
CA GLN A 4 -20.36 -4.64 4.23
C GLN A 4 -19.12 -3.93 4.79
N PRO A 5 -18.67 -2.83 4.17
CA PRO A 5 -17.60 -2.02 4.73
C PRO A 5 -18.05 -1.42 6.06
N GLU A 6 -17.17 -1.45 7.05
CA GLU A 6 -17.38 -0.79 8.34
C GLU A 6 -17.25 0.73 8.21
N THR A 7 -17.75 1.47 9.20
CA THR A 7 -17.60 2.92 9.26
C THR A 7 -16.12 3.35 9.22
N PRO A 8 -15.78 4.50 8.61
CA PRO A 8 -14.42 5.03 8.66
C PRO A 8 -13.88 5.12 10.08
N LEU A 9 -12.57 4.93 10.21
CA LEU A 9 -11.88 4.97 11.51
C LEU A 9 -12.20 6.30 12.23
N GLY A 10 -12.57 6.21 13.50
CA GLY A 10 -12.94 7.36 14.32
C GLY A 10 -14.41 7.79 14.24
N LEU A 11 -15.22 7.20 13.34
CA LEU A 11 -16.67 7.48 13.25
C LEU A 11 -17.55 6.43 13.93
N GLY A 12 -16.94 5.36 14.46
CA GLY A 12 -17.64 4.27 15.14
C GLY A 12 -17.92 4.49 16.63
N GLU A 13 -17.63 5.66 17.22
CA GLU A 13 -17.70 5.87 18.68
C GLU A 13 -19.11 5.70 19.29
N PHE A 14 -20.16 5.69 18.45
CA PHE A 14 -21.55 5.47 18.86
C PHE A 14 -22.02 4.01 18.77
N SER A 15 -21.15 3.12 18.30
CA SER A 15 -21.43 1.70 18.06
C SER A 15 -20.19 0.91 18.43
N ASN A 16 -20.22 0.08 19.48
CA ASN A 16 -19.08 -0.73 19.93
C ASN A 16 -18.47 -1.54 18.75
N PRO A 17 -17.43 -1.04 18.05
CA PRO A 17 -17.15 -1.52 16.70
C PRO A 17 -16.32 -2.78 16.83
N SER A 18 -16.92 -3.91 16.43
CA SER A 18 -16.24 -5.20 16.35
C SER A 18 -15.71 -5.38 14.93
N TYR A 19 -14.50 -4.88 14.66
CA TYR A 19 -13.82 -5.14 13.39
C TYR A 19 -13.51 -6.64 13.28
N THR A 20 -14.19 -7.32 12.37
CA THR A 20 -13.95 -8.73 12.10
C THR A 20 -12.96 -8.84 10.94
N PRO A 21 -11.78 -9.46 11.13
CA PRO A 21 -10.84 -9.64 10.04
C PRO A 21 -11.39 -10.66 9.05
N ASP A 22 -11.35 -10.32 7.75
CA ASP A 22 -11.48 -11.32 6.70
C ASP A 22 -10.13 -12.02 6.50
N VAL A 23 -10.16 -13.36 6.48
CA VAL A 23 -8.98 -14.21 6.41
C VAL A 23 -9.04 -15.07 5.16
N PHE A 24 -7.97 -15.04 4.37
CA PHE A 24 -7.80 -15.83 3.17
C PHE A 24 -6.37 -16.39 3.10
N PRO A 25 -6.18 -17.58 2.51
CA PRO A 25 -4.85 -18.17 2.36
C PRO A 25 -4.04 -17.40 1.31
N LEU A 26 -2.72 -17.29 1.55
CA LEU A 26 -1.74 -16.80 0.59
C LEU A 26 -0.69 -17.89 0.35
N ALA A 27 -0.50 -18.27 -0.91
CA ALA A 27 0.55 -19.18 -1.35
C ALA A 27 1.93 -18.50 -1.31
N ALA A 28 3.00 -19.27 -1.52
CA ALA A 28 4.32 -18.66 -1.66
C ALA A 28 4.33 -17.87 -2.97
N ASP A 29 5.02 -16.72 -2.95
CA ASP A 29 5.17 -15.81 -4.08
C ASP A 29 3.90 -15.06 -4.52
N ASP A 30 2.75 -15.31 -3.87
CA ASP A 30 1.54 -14.50 -4.03
C ASP A 30 1.82 -13.03 -3.71
N ILE A 31 1.27 -12.14 -4.55
CA ILE A 31 1.34 -10.70 -4.37
C ILE A 31 -0.04 -10.16 -3.96
N VAL A 32 -0.07 -9.42 -2.86
CA VAL A 32 -1.22 -8.63 -2.42
C VAL A 32 -0.96 -7.17 -2.75
N LEU A 33 -1.85 -6.58 -3.56
CA LEU A 33 -1.86 -5.15 -3.85
C LEU A 33 -2.91 -4.45 -2.98
N LEU A 34 -2.46 -3.50 -2.15
CA LEU A 34 -3.32 -2.58 -1.41
C LEU A 34 -3.26 -1.23 -2.09
N TYR A 35 -4.40 -0.56 -2.22
CA TYR A 35 -4.50 0.74 -2.89
C TYR A 35 -5.57 1.62 -2.25
N THR A 36 -5.43 2.95 -2.42
CA THR A 36 -6.50 3.91 -2.14
C THR A 36 -7.44 4.04 -3.34
N ASP A 37 -8.67 4.47 -3.09
CA ASP A 37 -9.69 4.74 -4.11
C ASP A 37 -9.20 5.65 -5.24
N GLY A 38 -8.35 6.65 -4.95
CA GLY A 38 -7.73 7.52 -5.97
C GLY A 38 -7.02 6.80 -7.13
N VAL A 39 -6.65 5.52 -6.98
CA VAL A 39 -6.16 4.68 -8.09
C VAL A 39 -7.29 4.28 -9.04
N ILE A 40 -8.38 3.73 -8.52
CA ILE A 40 -9.51 3.25 -9.33
C ILE A 40 -10.44 4.38 -9.77
N GLU A 41 -10.44 5.49 -9.03
CA GLU A 41 -11.19 6.69 -9.35
C GLU A 41 -10.49 7.61 -10.35
N ALA A 42 -9.23 7.32 -10.73
CA ALA A 42 -8.54 8.02 -11.80
C ALA A 42 -9.29 7.84 -13.12
N ARG A 43 -9.33 8.90 -13.94
CA ARG A 43 -10.13 8.95 -15.16
C ARG A 43 -9.27 9.29 -16.37
N ASP A 44 -9.64 8.75 -17.53
CA ASP A 44 -9.12 9.20 -18.81
C ASP A 44 -9.76 10.53 -19.27
N GLN A 45 -9.45 10.95 -20.50
CA GLN A 45 -9.99 12.17 -21.09
C GLN A 45 -11.51 12.13 -21.33
N GLU A 46 -12.09 10.92 -21.44
CA GLU A 46 -13.53 10.71 -21.59
C GLU A 46 -14.24 10.63 -20.23
N GLY A 47 -13.48 10.67 -19.13
CA GLY A 47 -14.01 10.58 -17.77
C GLY A 47 -14.21 9.15 -17.28
N THR A 48 -13.70 8.14 -18.01
CA THR A 48 -13.85 6.72 -17.71
C THR A 48 -12.86 6.29 -16.63
N PHE A 49 -13.35 5.62 -15.59
CA PHE A 49 -12.52 5.13 -14.48
C PHE A 49 -11.45 4.12 -14.91
N TYR A 50 -10.33 4.11 -14.18
CA TYR A 50 -9.18 3.26 -14.47
C TYR A 50 -9.50 1.77 -14.21
N PRO A 51 -9.45 0.88 -15.22
CA PRO A 51 -9.83 -0.51 -15.08
C PRO A 51 -8.67 -1.36 -14.51
N LEU A 52 -8.34 -1.14 -13.22
CA LEU A 52 -7.20 -1.74 -12.54
C LEU A 52 -7.13 -3.27 -12.70
N ALA A 53 -8.24 -3.97 -12.50
CA ALA A 53 -8.28 -5.44 -12.52
C ALA A 53 -7.95 -6.02 -13.92
N GLU A 54 -8.51 -5.44 -14.97
CA GLU A 54 -8.28 -5.86 -16.36
C GLU A 54 -6.83 -5.60 -16.77
N ARG A 55 -6.30 -4.44 -16.36
CA ARG A 55 -4.95 -3.99 -16.66
C ARG A 55 -3.90 -4.86 -15.97
N ILE A 56 -4.01 -5.10 -14.66
CA ILE A 56 -3.05 -5.94 -13.92
C ILE A 56 -3.00 -7.37 -14.48
N THR A 57 -4.15 -7.94 -14.84
CA THR A 57 -4.23 -9.29 -15.42
C THR A 57 -3.48 -9.39 -16.74
N SER A 58 -3.37 -8.27 -17.46
CA SER A 58 -2.64 -8.18 -18.73
C SER A 58 -1.15 -7.84 -18.54
N SER A 59 -0.70 -7.55 -17.32
CA SER A 59 0.68 -7.17 -17.03
C SER A 59 1.60 -8.39 -16.91
N ALA A 60 2.87 -8.23 -17.29
CA ALA A 60 3.90 -9.25 -17.11
C ALA A 60 4.72 -9.07 -15.82
N ALA A 61 4.27 -8.21 -14.90
CA ALA A 61 5.06 -7.86 -13.71
C ALA A 61 5.05 -9.00 -12.68
N GLY A 62 6.18 -9.70 -12.55
CA GLY A 62 6.35 -10.84 -11.64
C GLY A 62 6.79 -10.48 -10.22
N TYR A 63 7.13 -9.22 -9.95
CA TYR A 63 7.66 -8.77 -8.66
C TYR A 63 6.95 -7.50 -8.15
N PRO A 64 6.80 -7.32 -6.82
CA PRO A 64 6.10 -6.19 -6.22
C PRO A 64 6.55 -4.82 -6.74
N GLU A 65 7.86 -4.59 -6.81
CA GLU A 65 8.42 -3.31 -7.22
C GLU A 65 8.09 -3.01 -8.68
N THR A 66 8.22 -4.02 -9.55
CA THR A 66 7.88 -3.90 -10.97
C THR A 66 6.38 -3.71 -11.18
N LEU A 67 5.54 -4.34 -10.36
CA LEU A 67 4.09 -4.20 -10.45
C LEU A 67 3.65 -2.77 -10.07
N VAL A 68 4.15 -2.23 -8.96
CA VAL A 68 3.81 -0.86 -8.54
C VAL A 68 4.30 0.16 -9.56
N GLN A 69 5.51 0.00 -10.10
CA GLN A 69 6.03 0.89 -11.14
C GLN A 69 5.18 0.81 -12.41
N TRP A 70 4.85 -0.40 -12.86
CA TRP A 70 4.03 -0.59 -14.04
C TRP A 70 2.63 0.04 -13.87
N ILE A 71 1.96 -0.20 -12.74
CA ILE A 71 0.63 0.41 -12.48
C ILE A 71 0.74 1.92 -12.44
N ARG A 72 1.78 2.47 -11.79
CA ARG A 72 1.99 3.93 -11.73
C ARG A 72 2.11 4.54 -13.12
N ASP A 73 2.96 3.97 -13.96
CA ASP A 73 3.23 4.50 -15.29
C ASP A 73 1.99 4.39 -16.18
N ASP A 74 1.28 3.27 -16.10
CA ASP A 74 0.03 3.03 -16.83
C ASP A 74 -1.10 3.95 -16.36
N LEU A 75 -1.23 4.18 -15.04
CA LEU A 75 -2.20 5.09 -14.43
C LEU A 75 -1.96 6.55 -14.89
N LEU A 76 -0.70 6.98 -14.92
CA LEU A 76 -0.34 8.32 -15.41
C LEU A 76 -0.60 8.47 -16.91
N ALA A 77 -0.28 7.44 -17.71
CA ALA A 77 -0.57 7.45 -19.14
C ALA A 77 -2.09 7.51 -19.39
N TYR A 78 -2.87 6.72 -18.64
CA TYR A 78 -4.33 6.68 -18.75
C TYR A 78 -4.99 8.01 -18.39
N SER A 79 -4.51 8.66 -17.32
CA SER A 79 -5.06 9.92 -16.80
C SER A 79 -4.54 11.18 -17.51
N GLY A 80 -3.78 11.05 -18.60
CA GLY A 80 -3.19 12.19 -19.29
C GLY A 80 -2.11 12.93 -18.48
N GLY A 81 -1.49 12.25 -17.52
CA GLY A 81 -0.35 12.73 -16.74
C GLY A 81 -0.71 13.40 -15.42
N SER A 82 -1.98 13.44 -15.02
CA SER A 82 -2.41 14.03 -13.75
C SER A 82 -3.56 13.27 -13.11
N LEU A 83 -3.48 13.07 -11.80
CA LEU A 83 -4.54 12.43 -11.02
C LEU A 83 -5.50 13.46 -10.43
N GLY A 84 -6.79 13.13 -10.39
CA GLY A 84 -7.82 13.95 -9.75
C GLY A 84 -7.80 13.86 -8.22
N ASP A 85 -7.26 12.76 -7.67
CA ASP A 85 -7.10 12.55 -6.24
C ASP A 85 -5.74 11.91 -5.88
N ASP A 86 -5.43 11.81 -4.59
CA ASP A 86 -4.23 11.16 -4.11
C ASP A 86 -4.31 9.64 -4.31
N ALA A 87 -3.34 9.10 -5.05
CA ALA A 87 -3.18 7.66 -5.21
C ALA A 87 -2.03 7.15 -4.33
N ALA A 88 -2.28 6.09 -3.57
CA ALA A 88 -1.26 5.33 -2.88
C ALA A 88 -1.43 3.84 -3.17
N MET A 89 -0.31 3.12 -3.31
CA MET A 89 -0.27 1.69 -3.57
C MET A 89 0.84 1.02 -2.79
N ILE A 90 0.58 -0.19 -2.30
CA ILE A 90 1.56 -1.06 -1.65
C ILE A 90 1.41 -2.46 -2.22
N ALA A 91 2.49 -3.02 -2.74
CA ALA A 91 2.55 -4.43 -3.13
C ALA A 91 3.36 -5.23 -2.09
N LEU A 92 2.79 -6.31 -1.59
CA LEU A 92 3.40 -7.23 -0.63
C LEU A 92 3.51 -8.61 -1.27
N GLN A 93 4.70 -9.20 -1.26
CA GLN A 93 4.88 -10.59 -1.69
C GLN A 93 5.10 -11.50 -0.48
N ARG A 94 4.36 -12.60 -0.44
CA ARG A 94 4.59 -13.63 0.58
C ARG A 94 5.85 -14.41 0.22
N ALA A 95 6.93 -14.16 0.95
CA ALA A 95 8.16 -14.92 0.81
C ALA A 95 7.91 -16.43 1.04
N PRO A 96 8.65 -17.30 0.33
CA PRO A 96 8.60 -18.73 0.60
C PRO A 96 9.03 -18.99 2.05
N ALA A 97 8.40 -19.98 2.68
CA ALA A 97 8.75 -20.37 4.04
C ALA A 97 10.22 -20.83 4.06
N SER A 98 11.10 -20.02 4.64
CA SER A 98 12.48 -20.43 4.84
C SER A 98 12.52 -21.49 5.96
N PRO A 99 13.14 -22.66 5.77
CA PRO A 99 13.15 -23.73 6.77
C PRO A 99 13.79 -23.31 8.10
N ALA A 100 14.58 -22.22 8.14
CA ALA A 100 15.16 -21.67 9.37
C ALA A 100 14.17 -20.81 10.20
N ALA A 101 13.10 -20.29 9.61
CA ALA A 101 12.16 -19.39 10.29
C ALA A 101 11.13 -20.12 11.17
N SER A 102 10.91 -21.42 10.93
CA SER A 102 9.98 -22.24 11.72
C SER A 102 10.48 -22.52 13.15
N ALA A 103 11.74 -22.20 13.48
CA ALA A 103 12.32 -22.39 14.81
C ALA A 103 12.10 -21.21 15.77
N SER A 104 11.61 -20.05 15.29
CA SER A 104 11.45 -18.84 16.13
C SER A 104 10.00 -18.45 16.45
N SER A 105 9.00 -19.18 15.96
CA SER A 105 7.59 -18.91 16.27
C SER A 105 7.16 -19.54 17.61
N ARG A 106 7.77 -19.13 18.73
CA ARG A 106 7.16 -19.35 20.06
C ARG A 106 7.66 -18.35 21.10
N LEU A 107 7.19 -17.10 21.03
CA LEU A 107 7.11 -16.21 22.20
C LEU A 107 6.23 -14.98 21.89
N VAL A 108 4.91 -15.14 21.92
CA VAL A 108 4.04 -14.06 22.43
C VAL A 108 3.93 -14.31 23.93
N ARG A 109 4.88 -13.76 24.71
CA ARG A 109 4.70 -13.65 26.17
C ARG A 109 4.19 -12.26 26.45
N SER A 110 3.01 -12.19 27.05
CA SER A 110 2.50 -11.01 27.74
C SER A 110 3.55 -10.50 28.73
N ALA A 111 4.22 -9.40 28.37
CA ALA A 111 5.20 -8.76 29.23
C ALA A 111 4.50 -7.74 30.13
N SER A 112 4.05 -8.20 31.31
CA SER A 112 3.97 -7.32 32.48
C SER A 112 5.41 -6.98 32.88
N ARG A 113 5.82 -5.72 32.72
CA ARG A 113 7.17 -5.26 33.11
C ARG A 113 7.27 -5.15 34.62
N SER A 114 8.28 -5.80 35.18
CA SER A 114 9.14 -5.17 36.18
C SER A 114 10.59 -5.34 35.71
N LEU A 115 11.33 -4.24 35.76
CA LEU A 115 12.70 -4.04 35.27
C LEU A 115 13.68 -4.93 36.03
N HIS A 116 14.80 -5.32 35.42
CA HIS A 116 16.17 -5.24 35.95
C HIS A 116 17.19 -5.60 34.86
N SER A 117 18.32 -4.89 34.91
CA SER A 117 19.41 -4.75 33.94
C SER A 117 20.41 -5.92 33.95
N SER A 118 21.02 -6.25 32.80
CA SER A 118 22.47 -6.46 32.69
C SER A 118 22.91 -6.66 31.23
N ALA A 119 24.10 -6.13 30.93
CA ALA A 119 24.73 -5.96 29.63
C ALA A 119 25.18 -7.26 28.94
N GLY A 120 25.15 -7.24 27.61
CA GLY A 120 25.80 -8.21 26.72
C GLY A 120 26.10 -7.55 25.38
N HIS A 121 27.38 -7.34 25.09
CA HIS A 121 27.90 -6.59 23.94
C HIS A 121 27.56 -7.25 22.60
N CYS A 122 27.28 -6.39 21.62
CA CYS A 122 26.86 -6.70 20.25
C CYS A 122 28.07 -6.79 19.30
N THR A 123 28.03 -7.68 18.30
CA THR A 123 28.76 -7.45 17.05
C THR A 123 27.93 -7.97 15.89
N ILE A 124 27.26 -7.04 15.19
CA ILE A 124 26.57 -7.27 13.92
C ILE A 124 27.50 -6.72 12.83
N ALA A 125 27.85 -7.56 11.85
CA ALA A 125 28.64 -7.15 10.70
C ALA A 125 27.84 -6.19 9.79
N PRO A 126 28.48 -5.18 9.18
CA PRO A 126 27.78 -4.25 8.30
C PRO A 126 27.41 -4.91 6.96
N ARG A 127 26.15 -4.72 6.54
CA ARG A 127 25.68 -5.01 5.18
C ARG A 127 26.19 -3.91 4.24
N PRO A 128 26.62 -4.22 3.00
CA PRO A 128 26.99 -3.19 2.03
C PRO A 128 25.75 -2.34 1.67
N ALA A 129 25.98 -1.03 1.61
CA ALA A 129 24.98 -0.06 1.20
C ALA A 129 24.69 -0.19 -0.30
N SER A 130 23.45 -0.53 -0.64
CA SER A 130 22.88 -0.20 -1.94
C SER A 130 22.05 1.06 -1.78
N SER A 131 22.72 2.19 -1.97
CA SER A 131 22.13 3.48 -2.23
C SER A 131 21.36 3.45 -3.55
N THR A 132 20.04 3.66 -3.49
CA THR A 132 19.32 4.68 -4.29
C THR A 132 18.03 4.96 -3.55
N GLY A 133 18.09 5.88 -2.58
CA GLY A 133 16.88 6.48 -2.03
C GLY A 133 16.26 7.35 -3.12
N THR A 134 15.25 6.83 -3.82
CA THR A 134 14.33 7.71 -4.53
C THR A 134 13.36 8.23 -3.49
N ASN A 135 13.63 9.45 -3.02
CA ASN A 135 12.77 10.15 -2.11
C ASN A 135 11.40 10.31 -2.78
N TRP A 136 10.38 9.65 -2.23
CA TRP A 136 9.01 9.74 -2.70
C TRP A 136 8.46 11.10 -2.31
N ALA A 137 8.26 11.97 -3.30
CA ALA A 137 7.48 13.17 -3.13
C ALA A 137 5.98 12.84 -3.32
N PRO A 138 5.08 13.39 -2.50
CA PRO A 138 3.64 13.32 -2.78
C PRO A 138 3.33 13.94 -4.15
N PHE A 139 2.28 13.44 -4.81
CA PHE A 139 1.84 13.93 -6.11
C PHE A 139 1.57 15.45 -6.05
N PRO A 140 2.09 16.26 -6.98
CA PRO A 140 1.77 17.67 -7.01
C PRO A 140 0.31 17.83 -7.45
N ARG A 141 -0.57 18.21 -6.51
CA ARG A 141 -1.90 18.72 -6.87
C ARG A 141 -1.72 20.06 -7.57
N ARG A 142 -2.20 20.20 -8.82
CA ARG A 142 -2.26 21.51 -9.46
C ARG A 142 -3.25 22.38 -8.69
N GLY A 143 -2.75 23.45 -8.08
CA GLY A 143 -3.57 24.57 -7.62
C GLY A 143 -4.40 25.15 -8.77
N GLY A 144 -5.61 25.60 -8.42
CA GLY A 144 -6.71 25.92 -9.32
C GLY A 144 -6.39 26.83 -10.51
N ALA A 145 -7.18 26.63 -11.57
CA ALA A 145 -7.27 27.57 -12.68
C ALA A 145 -7.95 28.87 -12.22
N PRO A 146 -7.54 30.05 -12.72
CA PRO A 146 -8.21 31.31 -12.43
C PRO A 146 -9.52 31.38 -13.24
N GLU A 147 -10.66 31.43 -12.55
CA GLU A 147 -11.90 31.77 -13.22
C GLU A 147 -11.96 33.30 -13.44
N ARG A 148 -12.08 33.63 -14.72
CA ARG A 148 -12.05 34.97 -15.27
C ARG A 148 -13.26 35.76 -14.80
N THR A 149 -13.00 36.97 -14.33
CA THR A 149 -13.99 38.05 -14.25
C THR A 149 -14.52 38.33 -15.65
N GLN A 150 -15.82 38.20 -15.86
CA GLN A 150 -16.51 38.81 -16.98
C GLN A 150 -17.39 39.93 -16.41
N GLU A 151 -16.90 41.16 -16.55
CA GLU A 151 -17.69 42.39 -16.40
C GLU A 151 -18.48 42.65 -17.68
N ALA A 152 -19.67 43.22 -17.46
CA ALA A 152 -20.56 43.98 -18.36
C ALA A 152 -21.35 43.22 -19.46
#